data_AF-A0A1Y1R4H1-F1
#
_entry.id   AF-A0A1Y1R4H1-F1
#
_cell.length_a   1.000
_cell.length_b   1.000
_cell.length_c   1.000
_cell.angle_alpha   90.00
_cell.angle_beta   90.00
_cell.angle_gamma   90.00
#
_symmetry.space_group_name_H-M   'P 1'
#
loop_
_entity.id
_entity.type
_entity.pdbx_description
1 polymer ?
#
loop_
_entity_poly.entity_id
_entity_poly.type
_entity_poly.pdbx_seq_one_letter_code
_entity_poly.pdbx_strand_id
1 'polypeptide(L)'
;MSYVTDLRHLPEDPAQIQALPEPARLMTVFITSIVAELSQELSLPIINTDVKCKSRNTTSQCSGCIDGWVNPEGVLVWACDRCADNGFISNWEGTIWDNQARTTH
;
A
#
# COMPACT_ATOMS: atom_id res chain seq x y z
N MET A 1 5.73 -14.91 4.81
CA MET A 1 6.66 -13.77 4.99
C MET A 1 5.86 -12.51 4.84
N SER A 2 6.09 -11.53 5.69
CA SER A 2 5.41 -10.23 5.66
C SER A 2 6.32 -9.19 5.01
N TYR A 3 5.75 -8.24 4.27
CA TYR A 3 6.49 -7.14 3.67
C TYR A 3 6.66 -6.01 4.69
N VAL A 4 7.84 -5.38 4.71
CA VAL A 4 8.11 -4.17 5.50
C VAL A 4 8.64 -3.12 4.54
N THR A 5 8.00 -1.95 4.51
CA THR A 5 8.36 -0.86 3.60
C THR A 5 8.43 0.46 4.34
N ASP A 6 9.54 1.17 4.14
CA ASP A 6 9.66 2.60 4.48
C ASP A 6 9.39 3.38 3.19
N LEU A 7 8.30 4.15 3.15
CA LEU A 7 7.83 4.77 1.91
C LEU A 7 8.83 5.82 1.38
N ARG A 8 9.66 6.40 2.26
CA ARG A 8 10.70 7.38 1.89
C ARG A 8 11.81 6.80 1.01
N HIS A 9 11.92 5.47 0.93
CA HIS A 9 12.87 4.80 0.05
C HIS A 9 12.32 4.57 -1.37
N LEU A 10 11.04 4.84 -1.61
CA LEU A 10 10.46 4.75 -2.94
C LEU A 10 10.69 6.06 -3.72
N PRO A 11 11.00 5.99 -5.01
CA PRO A 11 11.14 7.20 -5.83
C PRO A 11 9.76 7.85 -6.03
N GLU A 12 9.69 9.15 -5.79
CA GLU A 12 8.48 9.96 -6.03
C GLU A 12 8.37 10.44 -7.48
N ASP A 13 9.50 10.59 -8.17
CA ASP A 13 9.56 11.03 -9.56
C ASP A 13 9.07 9.91 -10.51
N PRO A 14 8.02 10.15 -11.33
CA PRO A 14 7.53 9.18 -12.30
C PRO A 14 8.62 8.65 -13.25
N ALA A 15 9.59 9.47 -13.64
CA ALA A 15 10.69 9.03 -14.50
C ALA A 15 11.59 8.02 -13.80
N GLN A 16 11.85 8.20 -12.50
CA GLN A 16 12.63 7.27 -11.69
C GLN A 16 11.87 5.96 -11.46
N ILE A 17 10.56 6.02 -11.19
CA ILE A 17 9.71 4.82 -11.09
C ILE A 17 9.75 4.00 -12.39
N GLN A 18 9.69 4.67 -13.55
CA GLN A 18 9.72 3.98 -14.85
C GLN A 18 11.09 3.38 -15.19
N ALA A 19 12.17 3.91 -14.60
CA ALA A 19 13.52 3.36 -14.75
C ALA A 19 13.80 2.12 -13.87
N LEU A 20 12.91 1.80 -12.93
CA LEU A 20 13.07 0.63 -12.06
C LEU A 20 12.93 -0.68 -12.85
N PRO A 21 13.63 -1.76 -12.43
CA PRO A 21 13.33 -3.11 -12.90
C PRO A 21 11.85 -3.44 -12.69
N GLU A 22 11.24 -4.16 -13.63
CA GLU A 22 9.80 -4.44 -13.62
C GLU A 22 9.27 -4.93 -12.26
N PRO A 23 9.91 -5.89 -11.55
CA PRO A 23 9.40 -6.33 -10.24
C PRO A 23 9.40 -5.22 -9.19
N ALA A 24 10.41 -4.35 -9.18
CA ALA A 24 10.51 -3.23 -8.25
C ALA A 24 9.49 -2.14 -8.59
N ARG A 25 9.27 -1.88 -9.89
CA ARG A 25 8.25 -0.94 -10.37
C ARG A 25 6.84 -1.39 -9.98
N LEU A 26 6.50 -2.67 -10.23
CA LEU A 26 5.20 -3.24 -9.87
C LEU A 26 4.97 -3.20 -8.35
N MET A 27 6.00 -3.48 -7.56
CA MET A 27 5.93 -3.37 -6.11
C MET A 27 5.71 -1.91 -5.67
N THR A 28 6.43 -0.97 -6.27
CA THR A 28 6.29 0.47 -5.97
C THR A 28 4.86 0.91 -6.22
N VAL A 29 4.33 0.63 -7.41
CA VAL A 29 2.94 0.97 -7.76
C VAL A 29 1.96 0.33 -6.78
N PHE A 30 2.10 -0.96 -6.47
CA PHE A 30 1.24 -1.67 -5.54
C PHE A 30 1.23 -1.03 -4.14
N ILE A 31 2.41 -0.79 -3.55
CA ILE A 31 2.52 -0.16 -2.23
C ILE A 31 1.93 1.25 -2.23
N THR A 32 2.22 2.06 -3.26
CA THR A 32 1.70 3.43 -3.35
C THR A 32 0.18 3.46 -3.55
N SER A 33 -0.40 2.49 -4.28
CA SER A 33 -1.86 2.37 -4.41
C SER A 33 -2.54 2.02 -3.09
N ILE A 34 -1.93 1.16 -2.27
CA ILE A 34 -2.44 0.86 -0.93
C ILE A 34 -2.49 2.13 -0.08
N VAL A 35 -1.41 2.92 -0.07
CA VAL A 35 -1.35 4.18 0.68
C VAL A 35 -2.41 5.16 0.18
N ALA A 36 -2.52 5.33 -1.14
CA ALA A 36 -3.46 6.25 -1.76
C ALA A 36 -4.93 5.92 -1.47
N GLU A 37 -5.29 4.64 -1.41
CA GLU A 37 -6.65 4.20 -1.08
C GLU A 37 -6.94 4.29 0.42
N LEU A 38 -6.06 3.76 1.26
CA LEU A 38 -6.31 3.69 2.71
C LEU A 38 -6.28 5.07 3.38
N SER A 39 -5.45 6.00 2.90
CA SER A 39 -5.34 7.34 3.49
C SER A 39 -6.60 8.20 3.32
N GLN A 40 -7.55 7.80 2.46
CA GLN A 40 -8.80 8.55 2.25
C GLN A 40 -9.81 8.39 3.40
N GLU A 41 -9.84 7.26 4.10
CA GLU A 41 -10.89 6.92 5.08
C GLU A 41 -10.34 6.39 6.42
N LEU A 42 -9.30 7.04 6.95
CA LEU A 42 -8.64 6.64 8.20
C LEU A 42 -9.52 6.68 9.47
N SER A 43 -10.74 7.21 9.39
CA SER A 43 -11.71 7.15 10.48
C SER A 43 -12.27 5.75 10.73
N LEU A 44 -12.15 4.84 9.76
CA LEU A 44 -12.62 3.46 9.89
C LEU A 44 -11.57 2.57 10.56
N PRO A 45 -11.99 1.60 11.40
CA PRO A 45 -11.06 0.69 12.05
C PRO A 45 -10.36 -0.26 11.07
N ILE A 46 -11.04 -0.62 9.98
CA ILE A 46 -10.52 -1.40 8.85
C ILE A 46 -11.16 -0.83 7.59
N ILE A 47 -10.37 -0.63 6.55
CA ILE A 47 -10.79 -0.13 5.25
C ILE A 47 -10.57 -1.27 4.25
N ASN A 48 -11.64 -1.62 3.53
CA ASN A 48 -11.56 -2.54 2.40
C ASN A 48 -11.28 -1.73 1.13
N THR A 49 -10.20 -2.03 0.42
CA THR A 49 -9.84 -1.31 -0.81
C THR A 49 -10.18 -2.11 -2.05
N ASP A 50 -10.21 -1.45 -3.22
CA ASP A 50 -10.29 -2.14 -4.51
C ASP A 50 -8.90 -2.58 -5.05
N VAL A 51 -7.83 -2.33 -4.30
CA VAL A 51 -6.46 -2.74 -4.67
C VAL A 51 -6.38 -4.25 -4.73
N LYS A 52 -6.10 -4.80 -5.91
CA LYS A 52 -5.99 -6.25 -6.10
C LYS A 52 -4.70 -6.80 -5.52
N CYS A 53 -4.80 -7.99 -4.92
CA CYS A 53 -3.64 -8.71 -4.42
C CYS A 53 -2.64 -9.01 -5.56
N LYS A 54 -1.37 -8.65 -5.34
CA LYS A 54 -0.27 -8.95 -6.27
C LYS A 54 0.16 -10.43 -6.25
N SER A 55 -0.22 -11.18 -5.21
CA SER A 55 0.25 -12.54 -5.01
C SER A 55 -0.24 -13.46 -6.12
N ARG A 56 0.68 -14.29 -6.61
CA ARG A 56 0.37 -15.38 -7.54
C ARG A 56 0.60 -16.69 -6.80
N ASN A 57 -0.39 -17.56 -6.83
CA ASN A 57 -0.18 -18.97 -6.48
C ASN A 57 0.39 -19.70 -7.71
N THR A 58 0.65 -21.01 -7.59
CA THR A 58 1.26 -21.81 -8.66
C THR A 58 0.41 -21.94 -9.92
N THR A 59 -0.90 -21.65 -9.86
CA THR A 59 -1.84 -21.88 -10.96
C THR A 59 -2.62 -20.64 -11.40
N SER A 60 -2.65 -19.56 -10.61
CA SER A 60 -3.41 -18.34 -10.90
C SER A 60 -3.00 -17.14 -10.04
N GLN A 61 -3.44 -15.96 -10.47
CA GLN A 61 -3.37 -14.74 -9.65
C GLN A 61 -4.41 -14.81 -8.53
N CYS A 62 -4.04 -14.32 -7.34
CA CYS A 62 -4.98 -14.19 -6.24
C CYS A 62 -6.12 -13.24 -6.63
N SER A 63 -7.37 -13.65 -6.38
CA SER A 63 -8.56 -12.85 -6.67
C SER A 63 -8.97 -11.91 -5.53
N GLY A 64 -8.15 -11.83 -4.48
CA GLY A 64 -8.42 -11.02 -3.29
C GLY A 64 -8.14 -9.54 -3.48
N CYS A 65 -8.68 -8.76 -2.55
CA CYS A 65 -8.43 -7.35 -2.38
C CYS A 65 -7.61 -7.10 -1.10
N ILE A 66 -7.05 -5.90 -0.99
CA ILE A 66 -6.30 -5.49 0.19
C ILE A 66 -7.23 -4.81 1.18
N ASP A 67 -7.22 -5.32 2.42
CA ASP A 67 -7.76 -4.67 3.59
C ASP A 67 -6.60 -3.99 4.33
N GLY A 68 -6.88 -2.86 4.97
CA GLY A 68 -5.86 -2.18 5.75
C GLY A 68 -6.40 -1.31 6.87
N TRP A 69 -5.49 -0.96 7.77
CA TRP A 69 -5.74 -0.11 8.92
C TRP A 69 -4.45 0.57 9.35
N VAL A 70 -4.54 1.63 10.15
CA VAL A 70 -3.37 2.25 10.78
C VAL A 70 -3.28 1.76 12.22
N ASN A 71 -2.13 1.22 12.61
CA ASN A 71 -1.91 0.77 13.98
C ASN A 71 -1.65 1.99 14.92
N PRO A 72 -1.60 1.78 16.25
CA PRO A 72 -1.35 2.88 17.19
C PRO A 72 0.00 3.60 17.03
N GLU A 73 0.95 3.03 16.28
CA GLU A 73 2.26 3.62 16.00
C GLU A 73 2.26 4.46 14.71
N GLY A 74 1.11 4.63 14.03
CA GLY A 74 1.02 5.34 12.76
C GLY A 74 1.47 4.52 11.55
N VAL A 75 1.72 3.22 11.73
CA VAL A 75 2.11 2.31 10.63
C VAL A 75 0.85 1.82 9.95
N LEU A 76 0.81 1.97 8.63
CA LEU A 76 -0.25 1.39 7.81
C LEU A 76 0.01 -0.12 7.66
N VAL A 77 -0.93 -0.92 8.13
CA VAL A 77 -0.92 -2.37 8.04
C VAL A 77 -1.88 -2.80 6.94
N TRP A 78 -1.47 -3.75 6.11
CA TRP A 78 -2.30 -4.27 5.04
C TRP A 78 -2.25 -5.80 4.97
N ALA A 79 -3.36 -6.41 4.58
CA ALA A 79 -3.46 -7.85 4.36
C ALA A 79 -4.43 -8.15 3.21
N CYS A 80 -4.15 -9.21 2.46
CA CYS A 80 -5.10 -9.74 1.49
C CYS A 80 -6.25 -10.47 2.20
N ASP A 81 -7.49 -10.22 1.78
CA ASP A 81 -8.69 -10.88 2.30
C ASP A 81 -8.79 -12.38 1.93
N ARG A 82 -7.98 -12.85 0.97
CA ARG A 82 -8.04 -14.23 0.45
C ARG A 82 -6.77 -15.06 0.62
N CYS A 83 -5.61 -14.43 0.83
CA CYS A 83 -4.35 -15.14 0.94
C CYS A 83 -3.49 -14.57 2.07
N ALA A 84 -2.39 -15.25 2.40
CA ALA A 84 -1.53 -14.86 3.51
C ALA A 84 -0.59 -13.67 3.20
N ASP A 85 -0.75 -13.00 2.05
CA ASP A 85 0.10 -11.86 1.68
C ASP A 85 -0.30 -10.63 2.51
N ASN A 86 0.68 -10.02 3.18
CA ASN A 86 0.46 -8.92 4.11
C ASN A 86 1.74 -8.08 4.29
N GLY A 87 1.60 -6.89 4.86
CA GLY A 87 2.75 -6.07 5.18
C GLY A 87 2.46 -4.81 5.99
N PHE A 88 3.54 -4.07 6.21
CA PHE A 88 3.61 -2.86 7.00
C PHE A 88 4.25 -1.76 6.16
N ILE A 89 3.66 -0.56 6.18
CA ILE A 89 4.15 0.63 5.48
C ILE A 89 4.34 1.74 6.52
N SER A 90 5.56 2.21 6.66
CA SER A 90 5.97 3.29 7.57
C SER A 90 6.34 4.55 6.79
N ASN A 91 6.29 5.70 7.47
CA ASN A 91 6.63 7.01 6.91
C ASN A 91 5.85 7.35 5.62
N TRP A 92 4.58 6.95 5.57
CA TRP A 92 3.69 7.21 4.45
C TRP A 92 2.98 8.57 4.57
N GLU A 93 2.75 9.04 5.79
CA GLU A 93 2.11 10.33 6.07
C GLU A 93 2.92 11.49 5.48
N GLY A 94 2.22 12.43 4.86
CA GLY A 94 2.81 13.61 4.23
C GLY A 94 3.50 13.36 2.89
N THR A 95 3.60 12.12 2.42
CA THR A 95 4.11 11.81 1.07
C THR A 95 3.13 12.21 -0.02
N ILE A 96 3.55 12.19 -1.28
CA ILE A 96 2.69 12.53 -2.43
C ILE A 96 1.52 11.55 -2.63
N TRP A 97 1.58 10.37 -2.00
CA TRP A 97 0.53 9.35 -2.06
C TRP A 97 -0.40 9.38 -0.84
N ASP A 98 -0.12 10.25 0.14
CA ASP A 98 -1.00 10.49 1.28
C ASP A 98 -2.20 11.37 0.85
N ASN A 99 -3.36 10.72 0.72
CA ASN A 99 -4.63 11.32 0.31
C ASN A 99 -5.53 11.67 1.50
N GLN A 100 -4.98 11.80 2.71
CA GLN A 100 -5.74 12.33 3.84
C GLN A 100 -6.39 13.66 3.49
N ALA A 101 -7.68 13.79 3.80
CA ALA A 101 -8.39 15.05 3.69
C ALA A 101 -7.75 16.06 4.65
N ARG A 102 -6.86 16.92 4.14
CA ARG A 102 -6.24 17.98 4.94
C ARG A 102 -7.35 18.92 5.41
N THR A 103 -7.70 18.82 6.68
CA THR A 103 -8.59 19.79 7.29
C THR A 103 -7.78 21.06 7.48
N THR A 104 -7.91 22.04 6.57
CA THR A 104 -7.42 23.40 6.82
C THR A 104 -8.19 23.95 8.00
N HIS A 105 -7.53 24.05 9.16
CA HIS A 105 -7.97 24.82 10.30
C HIS A 105 -7.90 26.32 10.02
#